data_AF-A0A7W1S3H2-F1
#
_entry.id   AF-A0A7W1S3H2-F1
#
_cell.length_a   1.000
_cell.length_b   1.000
_cell.length_c   1.000
_cell.angle_alpha   90.00
_cell.angle_beta   90.00
_cell.angle_gamma   90.00
#
_symmetry.space_group_name_H-M   'P 1'
#
loop_
_entity.id
_entity.type
_entity.pdbx_description
1 polymer ?
#
loop_
_entity_poly.entity_id
_entity_poly.type
_entity_poly.pdbx_seq_one_letter_code
_entity_poly.pdbx_strand_id
1 'polypeptide(L)'
;MFTQVQSQMPLIDQLTDERQLLRNLIDHIPDGIYIKDFESRFVVGNTTVAHLMGVTTPDELLGKTDFEFFSPVLASKYYEDEQTVMRTGLPLISQEERTFDSRTGEDGWLLTSKVPWRDRHGQIAGIMGIGRNITELKQAQEALAEAHRELEYRVQDRTLELSHSKAKLERILKNLHSNLTQITQMIQQEGAKTELLMYMEQAQKQFERFN
;
A
#
# COMPACT_ATOMS: atom_id res chain seq x y z
N MET A 1 -8.98 58.83 32.57
CA MET A 1 -9.02 58.16 31.25
C MET A 1 -8.18 56.87 31.31
N PHE A 2 -8.45 55.95 32.25
CA PHE A 2 -7.61 54.75 32.48
C PHE A 2 -8.41 53.48 32.86
N THR A 3 -9.73 53.48 32.69
CA THR A 3 -10.60 52.40 33.20
C THR A 3 -11.04 51.38 32.15
N GLN A 4 -10.47 51.40 30.94
CA GLN A 4 -10.95 50.57 29.83
C GLN A 4 -10.00 49.43 29.40
N VAL A 5 -8.81 49.33 30.01
CA VAL A 5 -7.83 48.27 29.67
C VAL A 5 -8.02 47.01 30.53
N GLN A 6 -8.52 47.16 31.76
CA GLN A 6 -8.57 46.07 32.75
C GLN A 6 -9.65 45.01 32.47
N SER A 7 -10.64 45.32 31.62
CA SER A 7 -11.74 44.41 31.27
C SER A 7 -11.48 43.53 30.03
N GLN A 8 -10.37 43.73 29.30
CA GLN A 8 -10.05 42.95 28.09
C GLN A 8 -8.97 41.87 28.30
N MET A 9 -8.17 41.97 29.36
CA MET A 9 -7.14 40.98 29.71
C MET A 9 -7.66 39.52 29.76
N PRO A 10 -8.77 39.19 30.45
CA PRO A 10 -9.22 37.79 30.52
C PRO A 10 -9.68 37.23 29.17
N LEU A 11 -10.17 38.08 28.26
CA LEU A 11 -10.57 37.66 26.91
C LEU A 11 -9.36 37.45 25.99
N ILE A 12 -8.35 38.31 26.10
CA ILE A 12 -7.09 38.18 25.35
C ILE A 12 -6.35 36.91 25.79
N ASP A 13 -6.31 36.62 27.09
CA ASP A 13 -5.71 35.41 27.63
C ASP A 13 -6.44 34.16 27.14
N GLN A 14 -7.78 34.14 27.20
CA GLN A 14 -8.59 33.04 26.66
C GLN A 14 -8.35 32.78 25.17
N LEU A 15 -8.32 33.84 24.35
CA LEU A 15 -8.03 33.71 22.92
C LEU A 15 -6.60 33.22 22.64
N THR A 16 -5.66 33.61 23.51
CA THR A 16 -4.26 33.17 23.40
C THR A 16 -4.14 31.69 23.76
N ASP A 17 -4.78 31.25 24.84
CA ASP A 17 -4.80 29.86 25.28
C ASP A 17 -5.45 28.95 24.23
N GLU A 18 -6.59 29.35 23.66
CA GLU A 18 -7.28 28.60 22.61
C GLU A 18 -6.42 28.48 21.34
N ARG A 19 -5.77 29.56 20.91
CA ARG A 19 -4.85 29.54 19.77
C ARG A 19 -3.64 28.64 20.01
N GLN A 20 -3.05 28.67 21.21
CA GLN A 20 -1.94 27.81 21.57
C GLN A 20 -2.37 26.34 21.59
N LEU A 21 -3.55 26.03 22.12
CA LEU A 21 -4.08 24.67 22.14
C LEU A 21 -4.28 24.13 20.72
N LEU A 22 -4.91 24.91 19.84
CA LEU A 22 -5.11 24.52 18.43
C LEU A 22 -3.78 24.35 17.69
N ARG A 23 -2.82 25.25 17.94
CA ARG A 23 -1.47 25.16 17.36
C ARG A 23 -0.75 23.88 17.80
N ASN A 24 -0.76 23.61 19.10
CA ASN A 24 -0.17 22.40 19.66
C ASN A 24 -0.83 21.14 19.11
N LEU A 25 -2.16 21.14 18.92
CA LEU A 25 -2.88 20.01 18.37
C LEU A 25 -2.41 19.71 16.93
N ILE A 26 -2.39 20.71 16.05
CA ILE A 26 -2.01 20.47 14.65
C ILE A 26 -0.53 20.10 14.50
N ASP A 27 0.36 20.62 15.35
CA ASP A 27 1.81 20.36 15.25
C ASP A 27 2.23 18.97 15.71
N HIS A 28 1.43 18.30 16.54
CA HIS A 28 1.73 16.94 17.03
C HIS A 28 1.04 15.84 16.22
N ILE A 29 0.22 16.17 15.23
CA ILE A 29 -0.41 15.17 14.34
C ILE A 29 0.61 14.78 13.25
N PRO A 30 0.79 13.47 12.96
CA PRO A 30 1.73 12.97 11.95
C PRO A 30 1.26 13.18 10.50
N ASP A 31 0.26 14.03 10.28
CA ASP A 31 -0.27 14.41 8.98
C ASP A 31 0.07 15.87 8.71
N GLY A 32 0.46 16.20 7.47
CA GLY A 32 0.69 17.57 7.05
C GLY A 32 -0.64 18.31 6.94
N ILE A 33 -0.84 19.36 7.74
CA ILE A 33 -2.04 20.20 7.73
C ILE A 33 -1.66 21.56 7.18
N TYR A 34 -2.41 22.05 6.20
CA TYR A 34 -2.15 23.35 5.58
C TYR A 34 -3.43 24.07 5.15
N ILE A 35 -3.32 25.39 5.04
CA ILE A 35 -4.30 26.28 4.41
C ILE A 35 -3.53 27.10 3.38
N LYS A 36 -4.09 27.22 2.18
CA LYS A 36 -3.57 28.10 1.13
C LYS A 36 -4.62 29.12 0.70
N ASP A 37 -4.18 30.28 0.26
CA ASP A 37 -5.04 31.33 -0.30
C ASP A 37 -5.46 31.02 -1.75
N PHE A 38 -6.19 31.96 -2.37
CA PHE A 38 -6.71 31.82 -3.73
C PHE A 38 -5.61 31.70 -4.81
N GLU A 39 -4.41 32.18 -4.51
CA GLU A 39 -3.24 32.10 -5.38
C GLU A 39 -2.33 30.90 -5.02
N SER A 40 -2.87 29.94 -4.26
CA SER A 40 -2.16 28.74 -3.81
C SER A 40 -0.92 29.03 -2.93
N ARG A 41 -0.90 30.15 -2.22
CA ARG A 41 0.15 30.46 -1.25
C ARG A 41 -0.20 29.96 0.13
N PHE A 42 0.75 29.38 0.86
CA PHE A 42 0.52 28.95 2.24
C PHE A 42 0.16 30.12 3.16
N VAL A 43 -0.95 29.96 3.88
CA VAL A 43 -1.44 30.87 4.92
C VAL A 43 -1.24 30.24 6.31
N VAL A 44 -1.37 28.91 6.38
CA VAL A 44 -1.11 28.12 7.59
C VAL A 44 -0.44 26.82 7.16
N GLY A 45 0.55 26.38 7.91
CA GLY A 45 1.09 25.03 7.87
C GLY A 45 1.37 24.53 9.28
N ASN A 46 1.28 23.23 9.53
CA ASN A 46 1.82 22.60 10.73
C ASN A 46 3.31 22.21 10.56
N THR A 47 3.95 21.79 11.65
CA THR A 47 5.34 21.30 11.63
C THR A 47 5.56 20.15 10.64
N THR A 48 4.58 19.24 10.52
CA THR A 48 4.69 18.08 9.62
C THR A 48 4.80 18.48 8.14
N VAL A 49 3.96 19.43 7.66
CA VAL A 49 4.07 19.91 6.28
C VAL A 49 5.33 20.75 6.07
N ALA A 50 5.79 21.50 7.07
CA ALA A 50 7.05 22.24 7.01
C ALA A 50 8.24 21.30 6.73
N HIS A 51 8.34 20.21 7.50
CA HIS A 51 9.38 19.21 7.30
C HIS A 51 9.26 18.50 5.94
N LEU A 52 8.04 18.22 5.48
CA LEU A 52 7.81 17.63 4.15
C LEU A 52 8.35 18.53 3.03
N MET A 53 8.20 19.85 3.18
CA MET A 53 8.73 20.84 2.24
C MET A 53 10.23 21.11 2.41
N GLY A 54 10.87 20.52 3.43
CA GLY A 54 12.30 20.67 3.70
C GLY A 54 12.68 21.94 4.47
N VAL A 55 11.71 22.62 5.08
CA VAL A 55 11.94 23.77 5.94
C VAL A 55 11.82 23.40 7.42
N THR A 56 12.43 24.18 8.30
CA THR A 56 12.50 23.84 9.73
C THR A 56 11.26 24.32 10.48
N THR A 57 10.71 25.46 10.06
CA THR A 57 9.58 26.09 10.75
C THR A 57 8.41 26.32 9.81
N PRO A 58 7.16 26.21 10.31
CA PRO A 58 5.97 26.51 9.51
C PRO A 58 5.90 27.94 8.98
N ASP A 59 6.55 28.89 9.67
CA ASP A 59 6.60 30.29 9.25
C ASP A 59 7.35 30.49 7.93
N GLU A 60 8.31 29.62 7.62
CA GLU A 60 9.06 29.64 6.35
C GLU A 60 8.21 29.25 5.14
N LEU A 61 7.03 28.65 5.36
CA LEU A 61 6.06 28.35 4.31
C LEU A 61 5.25 29.57 3.90
N LEU A 62 5.04 30.53 4.81
CA LEU A 62 4.03 31.57 4.63
C LEU A 62 4.29 32.42 3.37
N GLY A 63 3.25 32.57 2.54
CA GLY A 63 3.32 33.30 1.28
C GLY A 63 3.98 32.54 0.13
N LYS A 64 4.55 31.36 0.38
CA LYS A 64 5.20 30.52 -0.63
C LYS A 64 4.21 29.61 -1.34
N THR A 65 4.58 29.14 -2.51
CA THR A 65 3.82 28.18 -3.32
C THR A 65 4.57 26.85 -3.42
N ASP A 66 3.87 25.79 -3.87
CA ASP A 66 4.48 24.49 -4.12
C ASP A 66 5.64 24.53 -5.13
N PHE A 67 5.67 25.54 -6.02
CA PHE A 67 6.71 25.72 -7.01
C PHE A 67 8.09 26.02 -6.41
N GLU A 68 8.14 26.45 -5.15
CA GLU A 68 9.38 26.72 -4.43
C GLU A 68 9.97 25.47 -3.76
N PHE A 69 9.20 24.38 -3.70
CA PHE A 69 9.56 23.17 -2.96
C PHE A 69 9.59 21.92 -3.84
N PHE A 70 8.74 21.84 -4.86
CA PHE A 70 8.65 20.69 -5.75
C PHE A 70 9.15 20.98 -7.15
N SER A 71 9.35 19.92 -7.92
CA SER A 71 9.61 20.05 -9.35
C SER A 71 8.43 20.78 -10.04
N PRO A 72 8.68 21.54 -11.12
CA PRO A 72 7.62 22.27 -11.82
C PRO A 72 6.45 21.39 -12.26
N VAL A 73 6.71 20.13 -12.60
CA VAL A 73 5.69 19.16 -13.00
C VAL A 73 4.77 18.79 -11.84
N LEU A 74 5.32 18.46 -10.67
CA LEU A 74 4.52 18.14 -9.48
C LEU A 74 3.78 19.37 -8.95
N ALA A 75 4.46 20.51 -8.87
CA ALA A 75 3.86 21.76 -8.41
C ALA A 75 2.69 22.19 -9.31
N SER A 76 2.82 22.05 -10.64
CA SER A 76 1.73 22.38 -11.57
C SER A 76 0.50 21.48 -11.35
N LYS A 77 0.71 20.18 -11.11
CA LYS A 77 -0.39 19.26 -10.80
C LYS A 77 -1.12 19.67 -9.53
N TYR A 78 -0.38 19.94 -8.45
CA TYR A 78 -0.98 20.39 -7.20
C TYR A 78 -1.76 21.69 -7.37
N TYR A 79 -1.16 22.65 -8.07
CA TYR A 79 -1.82 23.91 -8.41
C TYR A 79 -3.13 23.68 -9.18
N GLU A 80 -3.14 22.84 -10.21
CA GLU A 80 -4.35 22.55 -11.00
C GLU A 80 -5.47 21.90 -10.16
N ASP A 81 -5.11 20.97 -9.28
CA ASP A 81 -6.05 20.33 -8.35
C ASP A 81 -6.65 21.35 -7.38
N GLU A 82 -5.80 22.21 -6.78
CA GLU A 82 -6.20 23.27 -5.86
C GLU A 82 -7.11 24.30 -6.53
N GLN A 83 -6.74 24.78 -7.72
CA GLN A 83 -7.56 25.70 -8.52
C GLN A 83 -8.90 25.07 -8.93
N THR A 84 -8.93 23.76 -9.15
CA THR A 84 -10.18 23.05 -9.43
C THR A 84 -11.08 22.98 -8.20
N VAL A 85 -10.54 22.69 -7.01
CA VAL A 85 -11.31 22.74 -5.75
C VAL A 85 -11.86 24.14 -5.51
N MET A 86 -11.06 25.18 -5.71
CA MET A 86 -11.49 26.57 -5.51
C MET A 86 -12.57 27.01 -6.50
N ARG A 87 -12.41 26.67 -7.79
CA ARG A 87 -13.36 27.03 -8.84
C ARG A 87 -14.69 26.29 -8.71
N THR A 88 -14.65 25.00 -8.36
CA THR A 88 -15.87 24.16 -8.30
C THR A 88 -16.54 24.17 -6.92
N GLY A 89 -15.78 24.48 -5.87
CA GLY A 89 -16.21 24.31 -4.49
C GLY A 89 -16.40 22.84 -4.08
N LEU A 90 -15.98 21.89 -4.91
CA LEU A 90 -16.07 20.47 -4.63
C LEU A 90 -14.75 19.98 -4.01
N PRO A 91 -14.79 19.16 -2.95
CA PRO A 91 -13.60 18.64 -2.32
C PRO A 91 -12.95 17.53 -3.17
N LEU A 92 -11.64 17.43 -3.10
CA LEU A 92 -10.88 16.26 -3.53
C LEU A 92 -10.51 15.46 -2.28
N ILE A 93 -11.02 14.25 -2.14
CA ILE A 93 -10.84 13.44 -0.93
C ILE A 93 -10.02 12.19 -1.24
N SER A 94 -9.11 11.85 -0.34
CA SER A 94 -8.31 10.62 -0.35
C SER A 94 -7.63 10.33 -1.70
N GLN A 95 -7.01 11.36 -2.28
CA GLN A 95 -6.23 11.23 -3.50
C GLN A 95 -4.82 10.72 -3.18
N GLU A 96 -4.37 9.72 -3.90
CA GLU A 96 -2.98 9.24 -3.80
C GLU A 96 -2.08 10.06 -4.73
N GLU A 97 -1.12 10.77 -4.13
CA GLU A 97 -0.21 11.66 -4.83
C GLU A 97 1.23 11.19 -4.62
N ARG A 98 2.02 11.16 -5.70
CA ARG A 98 3.47 10.99 -5.62
C ARG A 98 4.05 12.26 -5.01
N THR A 99 4.90 12.11 -4.01
CA THR A 99 5.64 13.21 -3.41
C THR A 99 7.14 12.95 -3.47
N PHE A 100 7.92 13.98 -3.21
CA PHE A 100 9.34 13.91 -2.96
C PHE A 100 9.60 14.50 -1.57
N ASP A 101 10.24 13.75 -0.68
CA ASP A 101 10.68 14.26 0.62
C ASP A 101 12.07 14.88 0.42
N SER A 102 12.15 16.21 0.54
CA SER A 102 13.39 16.95 0.30
C SER A 102 14.45 16.76 1.40
N ARG A 103 14.08 16.24 2.58
CA ARG A 103 15.00 15.93 3.67
C ARG A 103 15.65 14.56 3.46
N THR A 104 14.90 13.56 3.01
CA THR A 104 15.45 12.22 2.73
C THR A 104 16.02 12.11 1.32
N GLY A 105 15.53 12.93 0.39
CA GLY A 105 15.84 12.83 -1.03
C GLY A 105 15.14 11.64 -1.70
N GLU A 106 14.07 11.13 -1.10
CA GLU A 106 13.37 9.92 -1.56
C GLU A 106 11.97 10.26 -2.09
N ASP A 107 11.57 9.51 -3.13
CA ASP A 107 10.19 9.52 -3.60
C ASP A 107 9.28 8.81 -2.59
N GLY A 108 8.09 9.36 -2.40
CA GLY A 108 7.10 8.85 -1.49
C GLY A 108 5.68 8.93 -2.04
N TRP A 109 4.74 8.59 -1.16
CA TRP A 109 3.32 8.66 -1.42
C TRP A 109 2.61 9.43 -0.31
N LEU A 110 1.74 10.36 -0.72
CA LEU A 110 0.80 11.03 0.16
C LEU A 110 -0.62 10.60 -0.17
N LEU A 111 -1.44 10.43 0.86
CA LEU A 111 -2.89 10.41 0.76
C LEU A 111 -3.40 11.79 1.15
N THR A 112 -3.87 12.56 0.18
CA THR A 112 -4.25 13.95 0.38
C THR A 112 -5.76 14.15 0.28
N SER A 113 -6.27 15.09 1.07
CA SER A 113 -7.63 15.60 0.95
C SER A 113 -7.59 17.11 0.98
N LYS A 114 -8.23 17.75 0.00
CA LYS A 114 -8.28 19.20 -0.23
C LYS A 114 -9.75 19.63 -0.24
N VAL A 115 -10.12 20.55 0.63
CA VAL A 115 -11.49 21.08 0.75
C VAL A 115 -11.47 22.59 0.58
N PRO A 116 -12.55 23.22 0.07
CA PRO A 116 -12.60 24.67 -0.06
C PRO A 116 -12.57 25.33 1.32
N TRP A 117 -11.66 26.26 1.53
CA TRP A 117 -11.64 27.12 2.71
C TRP A 117 -12.49 28.35 2.44
N ARG A 118 -13.45 28.63 3.34
CA ARG A 118 -14.37 29.76 3.23
C ARG A 118 -14.05 30.83 4.27
N ASP A 119 -14.15 32.09 3.86
CA ASP A 119 -14.05 33.23 4.76
C ASP A 119 -15.31 33.40 5.63
N ARG A 120 -15.29 34.43 6.48
CA ARG A 120 -16.42 34.78 7.36
C ARG A 120 -17.71 35.17 6.61
N HIS A 121 -17.62 35.45 5.31
CA HIS A 121 -18.75 35.79 4.45
C HIS A 121 -19.26 34.56 3.66
N GLY A 122 -18.65 33.38 3.86
CA GLY A 122 -18.99 32.14 3.17
C GLY A 122 -18.37 32.01 1.78
N GLN A 123 -17.54 32.95 1.36
CA GLN A 123 -16.88 32.96 0.06
C GLN A 123 -15.62 32.09 0.10
N ILE A 124 -15.33 31.37 -0.98
CA ILE A 124 -14.11 30.57 -1.07
C ILE A 124 -12.91 31.53 -1.08
N ALA A 125 -12.07 31.42 -0.05
CA ALA A 125 -10.86 32.21 0.14
C ALA A 125 -9.58 31.44 -0.22
N GLY A 126 -9.71 30.13 -0.45
CA GLY A 126 -8.60 29.25 -0.76
C GLY A 126 -8.96 27.79 -0.52
N ILE A 127 -7.98 27.01 -0.07
CA ILE A 127 -8.17 25.60 0.29
C ILE A 127 -7.61 25.28 1.68
N MET A 128 -8.18 24.26 2.30
CA MET A 128 -7.62 23.58 3.45
C MET A 128 -7.28 22.15 3.03
N GLY A 129 -6.09 21.69 3.39
CA GLY A 129 -5.60 20.39 3.02
C GLY A 129 -5.02 19.60 4.18
N ILE A 130 -5.16 18.28 4.10
CA ILE A 130 -4.42 17.32 4.90
C ILE A 130 -3.69 16.35 3.96
N GLY A 131 -2.44 16.04 4.29
CA GLY A 131 -1.64 15.05 3.57
C GLY A 131 -1.01 14.06 4.53
N ARG A 132 -1.39 12.79 4.41
CA ARG A 132 -0.81 11.69 5.19
C ARG A 132 0.26 10.99 4.39
N ASN A 133 1.43 10.78 4.97
CA ASN A 133 2.44 9.90 4.36
C ASN A 133 1.96 8.45 4.41
N ILE A 134 1.81 7.82 3.24
CA ILE A 134 1.43 6.41 3.08
C ILE A 134 2.52 5.58 2.40
N THR A 135 3.75 6.08 2.37
CA THR A 135 4.89 5.43 1.70
C THR A 135 5.14 4.04 2.28
N GLU A 136 5.24 3.91 3.61
CA GLU A 136 5.42 2.63 4.28
C GLU A 136 4.27 1.66 3.99
N LEU A 137 3.04 2.17 3.94
CA LEU A 137 1.85 1.38 3.61
C LEU A 137 1.94 0.83 2.18
N LYS A 138 2.36 1.66 1.21
CA LYS A 138 2.54 1.25 -0.18
C LYS A 138 3.65 0.22 -0.34
N GLN A 139 4.78 0.42 0.33
CA GLN A 139 5.90 -0.53 0.34
C GLN A 139 5.47 -1.88 0.93
N ALA A 140 4.72 -1.88 2.03
CA ALA A 140 4.19 -3.11 2.62
C ALA A 140 3.19 -3.83 1.70
N GLN A 141 2.30 -3.08 1.03
CA GLN A 141 1.37 -3.64 0.05
C GLN A 141 2.09 -4.28 -1.14
N GLU A 142 3.13 -3.63 -1.66
CA GLU A 142 3.93 -4.15 -2.76
C GLU A 142 4.71 -5.42 -2.37
N ALA A 143 5.37 -5.40 -1.20
CA ALA A 143 6.07 -6.57 -0.67
C ALA A 143 5.12 -7.76 -0.47
N LEU A 144 3.91 -7.52 0.05
CA LEU A 144 2.90 -8.55 0.21
C LEU A 144 2.44 -9.11 -1.15
N ALA A 145 2.23 -8.25 -2.14
CA ALA A 145 1.82 -8.68 -3.47
C ALA A 145 2.89 -9.52 -4.16
N GLU A 146 4.18 -9.18 -4.00
CA GLU A 146 5.29 -9.98 -4.52
C GLU A 146 5.38 -11.35 -3.83
N ALA A 147 5.32 -11.37 -2.50
CA ALA A 147 5.33 -12.62 -1.74
C ALA A 147 4.15 -13.54 -2.13
N HIS A 148 2.98 -12.97 -2.42
CA HIS A 148 1.82 -13.73 -2.88
C HIS A 148 2.07 -14.36 -4.26
N ARG A 149 2.60 -13.58 -5.23
CA ARG A 149 2.95 -14.10 -6.57
C ARG A 149 3.97 -15.23 -6.49
N GLU A 150 5.00 -15.07 -5.66
CA GLU A 150 6.02 -16.10 -5.47
C GLU A 150 5.42 -17.37 -4.86
N LEU A 151 4.53 -17.23 -3.87
CA LEU A 151 3.85 -18.35 -3.25
C LEU A 151 2.94 -19.08 -4.25
N GLU A 152 2.16 -18.36 -5.05
CA GLU A 152 1.31 -18.95 -6.09
C GLU A 152 2.12 -19.75 -7.10
N TYR A 153 3.25 -19.20 -7.56
CA TYR A 153 4.17 -19.89 -8.46
C TYR A 153 4.68 -21.20 -7.83
N ARG A 154 5.15 -21.15 -6.59
CA ARG A 154 5.64 -22.34 -5.87
C ARG A 154 4.55 -23.39 -5.65
N VAL A 155 3.34 -22.97 -5.33
CA VAL A 155 2.19 -23.88 -5.16
C VAL A 155 1.85 -24.57 -6.48
N GLN A 156 1.85 -23.84 -7.60
CA GLN A 156 1.59 -24.41 -8.91
C GLN A 156 2.65 -25.43 -9.31
N ASP A 157 3.93 -25.07 -9.18
CA ASP A 157 5.07 -25.94 -9.49
C ASP A 157 5.01 -27.23 -8.65
N ARG A 158 4.81 -27.09 -7.33
CA ARG A 158 4.72 -28.25 -6.43
C ARG A 158 3.50 -29.13 -6.70
N THR A 159 2.39 -28.52 -7.13
CA THR A 159 1.19 -29.27 -7.51
C THR A 159 1.42 -30.10 -8.78
N LEU A 160 2.16 -29.55 -9.75
CA LEU A 160 2.55 -30.29 -10.96
C LEU A 160 3.48 -31.47 -10.63
N GLU A 161 4.50 -31.24 -9.81
CA GLU A 161 5.40 -32.31 -9.34
C GLU A 161 4.64 -33.42 -8.63
N LEU A 162 3.73 -33.04 -7.73
CA LEU A 162 2.92 -33.99 -6.96
C LEU A 162 1.97 -34.77 -7.88
N SER A 163 1.36 -34.12 -8.86
CA SER A 163 0.50 -34.77 -9.86
C SER A 163 1.29 -35.78 -10.70
N HIS A 164 2.51 -35.43 -11.13
CA HIS A 164 3.38 -36.33 -11.87
C HIS A 164 3.80 -37.54 -11.03
N SER A 165 4.21 -37.31 -9.79
CA SER A 165 4.58 -38.37 -8.84
C SER A 165 3.39 -39.30 -8.54
N LYS A 166 2.20 -38.73 -8.32
CA LYS A 166 0.95 -39.48 -8.12
C LYS A 166 0.63 -40.36 -9.32
N ALA A 167 0.68 -39.82 -10.53
CA ALA A 167 0.42 -40.58 -11.76
C ALA A 167 1.42 -41.74 -11.95
N LYS A 168 2.69 -41.54 -11.59
CA LYS A 168 3.71 -42.61 -11.60
C LYS A 168 3.37 -43.72 -10.59
N LEU A 169 2.99 -43.36 -9.36
CA LEU A 169 2.59 -44.33 -8.34
C LEU A 169 1.35 -45.13 -8.75
N GLU A 170 0.32 -44.47 -9.29
CA GLU A 170 -0.91 -45.13 -9.75
C GLU A 170 -0.62 -46.15 -10.87
N ARG A 171 0.31 -45.81 -11.77
CA ARG A 171 0.76 -46.74 -12.83
C ARG A 171 1.46 -47.97 -12.26
N ILE A 172 2.34 -47.79 -11.26
CA ILE A 172 3.03 -48.90 -10.58
C ILE A 172 2.02 -49.80 -9.87
N LEU A 173 1.09 -49.22 -9.12
CA LEU A 173 0.04 -49.97 -8.40
C LEU A 173 -0.85 -50.77 -9.37
N LYS A 174 -1.25 -50.18 -10.50
CA LYS A 174 -2.05 -50.86 -11.52
C LYS A 174 -1.30 -52.06 -12.12
N ASN A 175 -0.02 -51.90 -12.39
CA ASN A 175 0.82 -52.99 -12.90
C ASN A 175 0.95 -54.13 -11.88
N LEU A 176 1.24 -53.81 -10.61
CA LEU A 176 1.34 -54.81 -9.54
C LEU A 176 0.01 -55.58 -9.36
N HIS A 177 -1.12 -54.87 -9.37
CA HIS A 177 -2.44 -55.49 -9.24
C HIS A 177 -2.76 -56.42 -10.41
N SER A 178 -2.43 -56.02 -11.64
CA SER A 178 -2.57 -56.87 -12.82
C SER A 178 -1.73 -58.14 -12.69
N ASN A 179 -0.49 -58.01 -12.22
CA ASN A 179 0.42 -59.14 -12.07
C ASN A 179 -0.04 -60.12 -11.00
N LEU A 180 -0.48 -59.62 -9.84
CA LEU A 180 -1.04 -60.46 -8.78
C LEU A 180 -2.29 -61.21 -9.23
N THR A 181 -3.16 -60.53 -9.99
CA THR A 181 -4.37 -61.15 -10.56
C THR A 181 -4.00 -62.29 -11.51
N GLN A 182 -3.03 -62.08 -12.41
CA GLN A 182 -2.55 -63.12 -13.33
C GLN A 182 -1.92 -64.31 -12.60
N ILE A 183 -1.07 -64.06 -11.60
CA ILE A 183 -0.47 -65.12 -10.75
C ILE A 183 -1.57 -65.93 -10.06
N THR A 184 -2.56 -65.27 -9.46
CA THR A 184 -3.67 -65.94 -8.76
C THR A 184 -4.46 -66.82 -9.71
N GLN A 185 -4.72 -66.35 -10.92
CA GLN A 185 -5.46 -67.10 -11.94
C GLN A 185 -4.67 -68.32 -12.44
N MET A 186 -3.35 -68.21 -12.60
CA MET A 186 -2.48 -69.33 -12.96
C MET A 186 -2.40 -70.40 -11.85
N ILE A 187 -2.36 -70.01 -10.58
CA ILE A 187 -2.35 -70.97 -9.45
C ILE A 187 -3.66 -71.77 -9.38
N GLN A 188 -4.80 -71.17 -9.76
CA GLN A 188 -6.09 -71.84 -9.79
C GLN A 188 -6.23 -72.86 -10.94
N GLN A 189 -5.36 -72.81 -11.95
CA GLN A 189 -5.33 -73.80 -13.04
C GLN A 189 -4.36 -74.95 -12.68
N GLU A 190 -4.87 -76.16 -12.46
CA GLU A 190 -4.04 -77.35 -12.20
C GLU A 190 -3.05 -77.59 -13.38
N GLY A 191 -1.75 -77.58 -13.09
CA GLY A 191 -0.68 -77.89 -14.04
C GLY A 191 0.18 -76.71 -14.53
N ALA A 192 -0.16 -75.45 -14.22
CA ALA A 192 0.50 -74.27 -14.78
C ALA A 192 1.86 -73.87 -14.16
N LYS A 193 2.55 -74.77 -13.44
CA LYS A 193 3.77 -74.44 -12.66
C LYS A 193 4.90 -73.84 -13.53
N THR A 194 5.08 -74.37 -14.74
CA THR A 194 6.12 -73.91 -15.68
C THR A 194 5.78 -72.52 -16.26
N GLU A 195 4.49 -72.27 -16.56
CA GLU A 195 4.01 -70.98 -17.04
C GLU A 195 4.12 -69.91 -15.96
N LEU A 196 3.84 -70.27 -14.70
CA LEU A 196 4.00 -69.38 -13.54
C LEU A 196 5.47 -68.96 -13.34
N LEU A 197 6.40 -69.90 -13.44
CA LEU A 197 7.84 -69.64 -13.35
C LEU A 197 8.31 -68.69 -14.46
N MET A 198 7.89 -68.94 -15.71
CA MET A 198 8.26 -68.11 -16.87
C MET A 198 7.67 -66.70 -16.77
N TYR A 199 6.44 -66.58 -16.26
CA TYR A 199 5.77 -65.30 -16.01
C TYR A 199 6.47 -64.49 -14.90
N MET A 200 6.82 -65.12 -13.78
CA MET A 200 7.54 -64.46 -12.68
C MET A 200 8.91 -63.93 -13.14
N GLU A 201 9.64 -64.69 -13.96
CA GLU A 201 10.93 -64.27 -14.51
C GLU A 201 10.80 -63.05 -15.45
N GLN A 202 9.74 -63.02 -16.26
CA GLN A 202 9.43 -61.86 -17.12
C GLN A 202 9.00 -60.63 -16.31
N ALA A 203 8.15 -60.81 -15.30
CA ALA A 203 7.71 -59.72 -14.43
C ALA A 203 8.88 -59.09 -13.66
N GLN A 204 9.82 -59.91 -13.20
CA GLN A 204 11.02 -59.48 -12.49
C GLN A 204 11.95 -58.64 -13.40
N LYS A 205 12.17 -59.09 -14.64
CA LYS A 205 12.91 -58.31 -15.67
C LYS A 205 12.24 -57.00 -16.04
N GLN A 206 10.90 -56.95 -16.04
CA GLN A 206 10.18 -55.69 -16.28
C GLN A 206 10.27 -54.72 -15.11
N PHE A 207 10.27 -55.23 -13.88
CA PHE A 207 10.41 -54.40 -12.68
C PHE A 207 11.81 -53.77 -12.59
N GLU A 208 12.86 -54.52 -12.95
CA GLU A 208 14.24 -53.99 -13.02
C GLU A 208 14.44 -52.90 -14.08
N ARG A 209 13.58 -52.82 -15.10
CA ARG A 209 13.59 -51.76 -16.12
C ARG A 209 12.87 -50.48 -15.70
N PHE A 210 12.13 -50.50 -14.58
CA PHE A 210 11.36 -49.35 -14.08
C PHE A 210 12.08 -48.56 -12.98
N ASN A 211 13.17 -49.10 -12.43
CA ASN A 211 14.16 -48.41 -11.59
C ASN A 211 15.28 -47.81 -12.44
#